data_AF-E2B5J5-F1
#
_entry.id   AF-E2B5J5-F1
#
_cell.length_a   1.000
_cell.length_b   1.000
_cell.length_c   1.000
_cell.angle_alpha   90.00
_cell.angle_beta   90.00
_cell.angle_gamma   90.00
#
_symmetry.space_group_name_H-M   'P 1'
#
loop_
_entity.id
_entity.type
_entity.pdbx_description
1 polymer ?
#
loop_
_entity_poly.entity_id
_entity_poly.type
_entity_poly.pdbx_seq_one_letter_code
_entity_poly.pdbx_strand_id
1 'polypeptide(L)'
;MVYTIIFSAIIGALAFYYFFFKNLSEFKNHGIPYVRPLPIVGNFGQTIIGKKSLGEVLKMLYDEYPKAKYIGMYDLHTPVIMLRDPELIKSIAIKHFNMFPNHRVLLRLDQDPFTSQTLFILRDEKAWRKRRTILSPAFTSSKMKS
;
A
#
# COMPACT_ATOMS: atom_id res chain seq x y z
N MET A 1 -22.40 -4.37 40.07
CA MET A 1 -22.93 -4.17 38.70
C MET A 1 -22.41 -2.89 38.04
N VAL A 2 -22.48 -1.72 38.69
CA VAL A 2 -21.95 -0.46 38.11
C VAL A 2 -20.43 -0.51 37.93
N TYR A 3 -19.67 -0.93 38.95
CA TYR A 3 -18.21 -1.04 38.86
C TYR A 3 -17.72 -2.02 37.78
N THR A 4 -18.43 -3.13 37.58
CA THR A 4 -18.10 -4.12 36.54
C THR A 4 -18.35 -3.58 35.14
N ILE A 5 -19.38 -2.75 34.94
CA ILE A 5 -19.66 -2.07 33.66
C ILE A 5 -18.60 -1.01 33.36
N ILE A 6 -18.20 -0.22 34.37
CA ILE A 6 -17.15 0.79 34.21
C ILE A 6 -15.82 0.13 33.87
N PHE A 7 -15.46 -0.94 34.56
CA PHE A 7 -14.20 -1.65 34.32
C PHE A 7 -14.14 -2.30 32.93
N SER A 8 -15.22 -2.92 32.47
CA SER A 8 -15.28 -3.48 31.12
C SER A 8 -15.22 -2.40 30.03
N ALA A 9 -15.86 -1.24 30.24
CA ALA A 9 -15.78 -0.11 29.33
C ALA A 9 -14.35 0.45 29.23
N ILE A 10 -13.64 0.57 30.35
CA ILE A 10 -12.24 1.03 30.38
C ILE A 10 -11.34 0.04 29.63
N ILE A 11 -11.48 -1.26 29.89
CA ILE A 11 -10.70 -2.30 29.17
C ILE A 11 -11.01 -2.24 27.67
N GLY A 12 -12.29 -2.13 27.29
CA GLY A 12 -12.71 -2.00 25.89
C GLY A 12 -12.09 -0.78 25.23
N ALA A 13 -12.10 0.38 25.90
CA ALA A 13 -11.49 1.60 25.39
C ALA A 13 -9.96 1.50 25.26
N LEU A 14 -9.28 0.88 26.22
CA LEU A 14 -7.84 0.64 26.17
C LEU A 14 -7.45 -0.35 25.06
N ALA A 15 -8.21 -1.43 24.91
CA ALA A 15 -8.01 -2.41 23.84
C ALA A 15 -8.24 -1.76 22.46
N PHE A 16 -9.29 -0.96 22.33
CA PHE A 16 -9.56 -0.17 21.13
C PHE A 16 -8.39 0.79 20.84
N TYR A 17 -7.98 1.59 21.82
CA TYR A 17 -6.85 2.50 21.66
C TYR A 17 -5.56 1.76 21.26
N TYR A 18 -5.23 0.66 21.93
CA TYR A 18 -4.04 -0.11 21.58
C TYR A 18 -4.12 -0.68 20.16
N PHE A 19 -5.26 -1.26 19.77
CA PHE A 19 -5.44 -1.86 18.44
C PHE A 19 -5.26 -0.83 17.32
N PHE A 20 -5.87 0.35 17.45
CA PHE A 20 -5.82 1.37 16.38
C PHE A 20 -4.47 2.11 16.33
N PHE A 21 -3.81 2.31 17.48
CA PHE A 21 -2.61 3.15 17.55
C PHE A 21 -1.28 2.37 17.50
N LYS A 22 -1.27 1.06 17.83
CA LYS A 22 -0.02 0.26 17.87
C LYS A 22 0.79 0.33 16.57
N ASN A 23 0.12 0.21 15.42
CA ASN A 23 0.83 0.16 14.14
C ASN A 23 1.30 1.55 13.66
N LEU A 24 0.76 2.64 14.23
CA LEU A 24 1.05 4.01 13.79
C LEU A 24 2.41 4.54 14.28
N SER A 25 3.09 3.78 15.15
CA SER A 25 4.45 4.08 15.61
C SER A 25 5.56 3.42 14.77
N GLU A 26 5.22 2.56 13.81
CA GLU A 26 6.20 1.76 13.06
C GLU A 26 7.30 2.61 12.43
N PHE A 27 6.95 3.64 11.66
CA PHE A 27 7.93 4.51 11.03
C PHE A 27 8.70 5.37 12.04
N LYS A 28 8.03 5.81 13.11
CA LYS A 28 8.67 6.54 14.20
C LYS A 28 9.78 5.70 14.86
N ASN A 29 9.50 4.42 15.12
CA ASN A 29 10.44 3.50 15.76
C ASN A 29 11.67 3.22 14.88
N HIS A 30 11.51 3.24 13.56
CA HIS A 30 12.58 3.02 12.59
C HIS A 30 13.26 4.32 12.11
N GLY A 31 12.88 5.49 12.65
CA GLY A 31 13.43 6.79 12.23
C GLY A 31 13.12 7.16 10.77
N ILE A 32 12.07 6.59 10.18
CA ILE A 32 11.65 6.85 8.80
C ILE A 32 10.77 8.10 8.78
N PRO A 33 11.05 9.12 7.94
CA PRO A 33 10.15 10.26 7.76
C PRO A 33 8.78 9.78 7.29
N TYR A 34 7.70 10.19 7.94
CA TYR A 34 6.36 9.71 7.60
C TYR A 34 5.29 10.78 7.85
N VAL A 35 4.24 10.75 7.04
CA VAL A 35 3.08 11.63 7.23
C VAL A 35 2.19 11.05 8.32
N ARG A 36 1.93 11.81 9.37
CA ARG A 36 1.12 11.34 10.51
C ARG A 36 -0.26 10.86 10.03
N PRO A 37 -0.62 9.59 10.26
CA PRO A 37 -1.91 9.05 9.83
C PRO A 37 -3.03 9.40 10.81
N LEU A 38 -4.27 9.35 10.33
CA LEU A 38 -5.44 9.27 11.18
C LEU A 38 -5.59 7.83 11.71
N PRO A 39 -6.03 7.61 12.96
CA PRO A 39 -5.94 6.29 13.59
C PRO A 39 -6.69 5.16 12.90
N ILE A 40 -7.79 5.45 12.20
CA ILE A 40 -8.66 4.44 11.57
C ILE A 40 -8.41 4.36 10.06
N VAL A 41 -8.30 5.52 9.40
CA VAL A 41 -8.32 5.64 7.93
C VAL A 41 -6.93 5.84 7.32
N GLY A 42 -5.88 5.85 8.14
CA GLY A 42 -4.52 6.11 7.66
C GLY A 42 -4.39 7.52 7.09
N ASN A 43 -3.65 7.64 5.98
CA ASN A 43 -3.46 8.90 5.26
C ASN A 43 -4.51 9.15 4.16
N PHE A 44 -5.40 8.17 3.87
CA PHE A 44 -6.38 8.27 2.78
C PHE A 44 -7.78 8.71 3.24
N GLY A 45 -7.90 9.27 4.44
CA GLY A 45 -9.19 9.74 4.98
C GLY A 45 -9.91 10.72 4.06
N GLN A 46 -9.19 11.66 3.43
CA GLN A 46 -9.77 12.62 2.48
C GLN A 46 -10.28 11.96 1.19
N THR A 47 -9.67 10.85 0.78
CA THR A 47 -10.13 10.06 -0.36
C THR A 47 -11.39 9.27 -0.02
N ILE A 48 -11.45 8.66 1.16
CA ILE A 48 -12.62 7.86 1.60
C ILE A 48 -13.88 8.72 1.70
N ILE A 49 -13.76 9.94 2.21
CA ILE A 49 -14.90 10.87 2.33
C ILE A 49 -15.19 11.64 1.04
N GLY A 50 -14.51 11.32 -0.07
CA GLY A 50 -14.73 11.94 -1.38
C GLY A 50 -14.29 13.40 -1.50
N LYS A 51 -13.46 13.92 -0.57
CA LYS A 51 -12.98 15.32 -0.61
C LYS A 51 -11.81 15.54 -1.56
N LYS A 52 -10.97 14.52 -1.77
CA LYS A 52 -9.83 14.55 -2.69
C LYS A 52 -9.70 13.23 -3.43
N SER A 53 -9.30 13.28 -4.68
CA SER A 53 -8.94 12.08 -5.43
C SER A 53 -7.73 11.38 -4.81
N LEU A 54 -7.57 10.09 -5.12
CA LEU A 54 -6.38 9.33 -4.70
C LEU A 54 -5.09 9.99 -5.18
N GLY A 55 -5.07 10.50 -6.42
CA GLY A 55 -3.91 11.17 -7.00
C GLY A 55 -3.52 12.46 -6.27
N GLU A 56 -4.50 13.27 -5.87
CA GLU A 56 -4.25 14.49 -5.09
C GLU A 56 -3.69 14.19 -3.70
N VAL A 57 -4.22 13.17 -3.02
CA VAL A 57 -3.69 12.75 -1.72
C VAL A 57 -2.28 12.19 -1.87
N LEU A 58 -2.03 11.32 -2.85
CA LEU A 58 -0.69 10.79 -3.11
C LEU A 58 0.31 11.91 -3.44
N LYS A 59 -0.09 12.90 -4.24
CA LYS A 59 0.73 14.07 -4.54
C LYS A 59 1.05 14.88 -3.28
N MET A 60 0.04 15.16 -2.44
CA MET A 60 0.25 15.86 -1.17
C MET A 60 1.23 15.10 -0.26
N LEU A 61 1.04 13.79 -0.10
CA LEU A 61 1.94 12.96 0.70
C LEU A 61 3.36 12.98 0.12
N TYR A 62 3.49 12.84 -1.20
CA TYR A 62 4.76 12.95 -1.91
C TYR A 62 5.41 14.31 -1.63
N ASP A 63 4.70 15.42 -1.73
CA ASP A 63 5.28 16.76 -1.62
C ASP A 63 5.68 17.16 -0.19
N GLU A 64 5.22 16.46 0.85
CA GLU A 64 5.46 16.79 2.27
C GLU A 64 6.94 16.81 2.67
N TYR A 65 7.76 15.88 2.15
CA TYR A 65 9.18 15.74 2.52
C TYR A 65 10.12 15.83 1.30
N PRO A 66 10.22 16.98 0.60
CA PRO A 66 10.80 17.08 -0.75
C PRO A 66 12.24 16.59 -0.88
N LYS A 67 13.00 16.56 0.22
CA LYS A 67 14.39 16.11 0.27
C LYS A 67 14.56 14.63 0.64
N ALA A 68 13.51 13.96 1.09
CA ALA A 68 13.56 12.57 1.50
C ALA A 68 13.50 11.64 0.28
N LYS A 69 14.38 10.62 0.27
CA LYS A 69 14.42 9.59 -0.79
C LYS A 69 13.22 8.64 -0.76
N TYR A 70 12.62 8.49 0.40
CA TYR A 70 11.42 7.70 0.65
C TYR A 70 10.71 8.25 1.88
N ILE A 71 9.40 8.02 1.95
CA ILE A 71 8.55 8.44 3.06
C ILE A 71 7.61 7.32 3.47
N GLY A 72 7.30 7.23 4.75
CA GLY A 72 6.26 6.37 5.27
C GLY A 72 4.87 7.02 5.12
N MET A 73 3.90 6.20 4.77
CA MET A 73 2.48 6.51 4.86
C MET A 73 1.73 5.26 5.34
N TYR A 74 0.51 5.44 5.81
CA TYR A 74 -0.36 4.36 6.20
C TYR A 74 -1.55 4.31 5.28
N ASP A 75 -1.73 3.15 4.67
CA ASP A 75 -2.99 2.80 4.04
C ASP A 75 -3.82 1.99 5.03
N LEU A 76 -4.84 2.64 5.60
CA LEU A 76 -5.52 2.19 6.81
C LEU A 76 -4.49 1.91 7.93
N HIS A 77 -4.34 0.65 8.34
CA HIS A 77 -3.38 0.20 9.34
C HIS A 77 -2.09 -0.39 8.75
N THR A 78 -1.98 -0.48 7.43
CA THR A 78 -0.81 -1.06 6.76
C THR A 78 0.26 0.03 6.56
N PRO A 79 1.47 -0.13 7.13
CA PRO A 79 2.59 0.75 6.82
C PRO A 79 3.03 0.54 5.36
N VAL A 80 3.19 1.63 4.63
CA VAL A 80 3.59 1.66 3.22
C VAL A 80 4.73 2.66 3.05
N ILE A 81 5.77 2.26 2.33
CA ILE A 81 6.86 3.15 1.95
C ILE A 81 6.59 3.68 0.55
N MET A 82 6.46 5.00 0.42
CA MET A 82 6.43 5.68 -0.87
C MET A 82 7.87 6.04 -1.27
N LEU A 83 8.32 5.48 -2.39
CA LEU A 83 9.65 5.74 -2.95
C LEU A 83 9.63 7.04 -3.76
N ARG A 84 10.70 7.82 -3.67
CA ARG A 84 10.87 9.09 -4.39
C ARG A 84 12.14 9.16 -5.21
N ASP A 85 13.20 8.52 -4.75
CA ASP A 85 14.50 8.48 -5.42
C ASP A 85 14.48 7.49 -6.61
N PRO A 86 14.71 7.95 -7.86
CA PRO A 86 14.75 7.09 -9.04
C PRO A 86 15.76 5.95 -8.95
N GLU A 87 16.92 6.17 -8.30
CA GLU A 87 17.93 5.13 -8.14
C GLU A 87 17.45 4.04 -7.18
N LEU A 88 16.70 4.41 -6.15
CA LEU A 88 16.08 3.45 -5.23
C LEU A 88 14.95 2.66 -5.92
N ILE A 89 14.13 3.33 -6.72
CA ILE A 89 13.08 2.69 -7.53
C ILE A 89 13.71 1.69 -8.51
N LYS A 90 14.77 2.08 -9.22
CA LYS A 90 15.51 1.20 -10.14
C LYS A 90 16.13 0.01 -9.42
N SER A 91 16.70 0.23 -8.24
CA SER A 91 17.26 -0.82 -7.41
C SER A 91 16.20 -1.86 -7.04
N ILE A 92 15.02 -1.42 -6.60
CA ILE A 92 13.91 -2.31 -6.20
C ILE A 92 13.29 -3.01 -7.43
N ALA A 93 13.01 -2.27 -8.50
CA ALA A 93 12.30 -2.78 -9.67
C ALA A 93 13.15 -3.63 -10.61
N ILE A 94 14.49 -3.47 -10.59
CA ILE A 94 15.40 -4.19 -11.49
C ILE A 94 16.33 -5.11 -10.69
N LYS A 95 17.18 -4.54 -9.83
CA LYS A 95 18.25 -5.29 -9.15
C LYS A 95 17.69 -6.28 -8.13
N HIS A 96 16.67 -5.87 -7.39
CA HIS A 96 16.06 -6.64 -6.31
C HIS A 96 14.62 -7.07 -6.60
N PHE A 97 14.26 -7.17 -7.89
CA PHE A 97 12.90 -7.52 -8.33
C PHE A 97 12.36 -8.79 -7.66
N ASN A 98 13.19 -9.82 -7.49
CA ASN A 98 12.79 -11.09 -6.90
C ASN A 98 12.35 -10.99 -5.42
N MET A 99 12.68 -9.90 -4.73
CA MET A 99 12.19 -9.62 -3.36
C MET A 99 10.80 -8.97 -3.36
N PHE A 100 10.41 -8.35 -4.49
CA PHE A 100 9.15 -7.62 -4.65
C PHE A 100 8.38 -8.09 -5.91
N PRO A 101 8.10 -9.40 -6.08
CA PRO A 101 7.53 -9.92 -7.31
C PRO A 101 6.03 -9.61 -7.48
N ASN A 102 5.35 -9.24 -6.39
CA ASN A 102 3.90 -9.09 -6.37
C ASN A 102 3.50 -7.63 -6.16
N HIS A 103 2.54 -7.16 -6.94
CA HIS A 103 1.90 -5.87 -6.70
C HIS A 103 0.94 -5.92 -5.51
N ARG A 104 0.74 -4.77 -4.88
CA ARG A 104 -0.29 -4.61 -3.86
C ARG A 104 -1.65 -4.58 -4.54
N VAL A 105 -2.55 -5.45 -4.08
CA VAL A 105 -3.89 -5.56 -4.64
C VAL A 105 -4.87 -4.87 -3.71
N LEU A 106 -5.58 -3.86 -4.22
CA LEU A 106 -6.61 -3.12 -3.48
C LEU A 106 -8.00 -3.78 -3.57
N LEU A 107 -8.12 -4.84 -4.38
CA LEU A 107 -9.36 -5.59 -4.61
C LEU A 107 -9.34 -6.95 -3.89
N ARG A 108 -10.53 -7.44 -3.56
CA ARG A 108 -10.76 -8.80 -3.06
C ARG A 108 -10.63 -9.80 -4.21
N LEU A 109 -9.51 -10.52 -4.22
CA LEU A 109 -9.15 -11.47 -5.30
C LEU A 109 -10.03 -12.72 -5.36
N ASP A 110 -10.70 -13.02 -4.27
CA ASP A 110 -11.64 -14.12 -4.08
C ASP A 110 -12.98 -13.90 -4.80
N GLN A 111 -13.28 -12.67 -5.20
CA GLN A 111 -14.57 -12.30 -5.76
C GLN A 111 -14.60 -12.36 -7.31
N ASP A 112 -13.44 -12.38 -7.98
CA ASP A 112 -13.37 -12.47 -9.44
C ASP A 112 -12.16 -13.32 -9.93
N PRO A 113 -12.41 -14.57 -10.35
CA PRO A 113 -11.39 -15.47 -10.90
C PRO A 113 -10.73 -14.97 -12.18
N PHE A 114 -11.33 -14.05 -12.93
CA PHE A 114 -10.74 -13.48 -14.15
C PHE A 114 -9.77 -12.34 -13.81
N THR A 115 -10.20 -11.40 -12.98
CA THR A 115 -9.36 -10.27 -12.56
C THR A 115 -8.10 -10.75 -11.83
N SER A 116 -8.19 -11.81 -11.03
CA SER A 116 -7.05 -12.39 -10.31
C SER A 116 -5.98 -13.00 -11.24
N GLN A 117 -6.33 -13.29 -12.50
CA GLN A 117 -5.43 -13.84 -13.51
C GLN A 117 -4.74 -12.79 -14.39
N THR A 118 -5.10 -11.51 -14.25
CA THR A 118 -4.46 -10.40 -14.98
C THR A 118 -3.02 -10.18 -14.51
N LEU A 119 -2.11 -9.82 -15.43
CA LEU A 119 -0.67 -9.63 -15.13
C LEU A 119 -0.37 -8.60 -14.03
N PHE A 120 -1.23 -7.60 -13.84
CA PHE A 120 -1.05 -6.56 -12.82
C PHE A 120 -1.36 -7.02 -11.40
N ILE A 121 -2.12 -8.10 -11.27
CA ILE A 121 -2.73 -8.52 -10.00
C ILE A 121 -2.19 -9.89 -9.56
N LEU A 122 -1.77 -10.70 -10.52
CA LEU A 122 -1.34 -12.07 -10.29
C LEU A 122 -0.26 -12.19 -9.22
N ARG A 123 -0.52 -13.07 -8.26
CA ARG A 123 0.34 -13.35 -7.11
C ARG A 123 1.04 -14.69 -7.29
N ASP A 124 2.11 -14.72 -8.06
CA ASP A 124 3.12 -15.79 -8.14
C ASP A 124 4.08 -15.46 -9.29
N GLU A 125 5.38 -15.44 -8.99
CA GLU A 125 6.38 -15.04 -9.99
C GLU A 125 6.40 -16.00 -11.19
N LYS A 126 6.29 -17.31 -10.96
CA LYS A 126 6.38 -18.32 -12.04
C LYS A 126 5.16 -18.23 -12.96
N ALA A 127 3.96 -18.14 -12.39
CA ALA A 127 2.71 -17.98 -13.13
C ALA A 127 2.68 -16.64 -13.89
N TRP A 128 3.19 -15.57 -13.28
CA TRP A 128 3.32 -14.27 -13.94
C TRP A 128 4.28 -14.31 -15.11
N ARG A 129 5.47 -14.90 -14.94
CA ARG A 129 6.43 -15.09 -16.04
C ARG A 129 5.81 -15.90 -17.18
N LYS A 130 5.15 -17.02 -16.86
CA LYS A 130 4.48 -17.87 -17.86
C LYS A 130 3.45 -17.08 -18.68
N ARG A 131 2.53 -16.37 -18.01
CA ARG A 131 1.51 -15.56 -18.71
C ARG A 131 2.10 -14.40 -19.49
N ARG A 132 3.10 -13.71 -18.95
CA ARG A 132 3.78 -12.62 -19.65
C ARG A 132 4.44 -13.12 -20.93
N THR A 133 5.11 -14.28 -20.90
CA THR A 133 5.72 -14.88 -22.10
C THR A 133 4.68 -15.21 -23.17
N ILE A 134 3.49 -15.67 -22.79
CA ILE A 134 2.39 -15.98 -23.73
C ILE A 134 1.84 -14.70 -24.37
N LEU A 135 1.69 -13.61 -23.60
CA LEU A 135 1.07 -12.37 -24.08
C LEU A 135 2.04 -11.44 -24.84
N SER A 136 3.33 -11.48 -24.51
CA SER A 136 4.33 -10.54 -25.08
C SER A 136 4.40 -10.51 -26.62
N PRO A 137 4.28 -11.65 -27.36
CA PRO A 137 4.34 -11.65 -28.82
C PRO A 137 3.26 -10.80 -29.51
N ALA A 138 2.08 -10.66 -28.88
CA ALA A 138 0.98 -9.87 -29.41
C ALA A 138 1.28 -8.35 -29.42
N PHE A 139 2.19 -7.89 -28.57
CA PHE A 139 2.55 -6.47 -28.42
C PHE A 139 3.89 -6.12 -29.08
N THR A 140 4.33 -6.91 -30.06
CA THR A 140 5.54 -6.59 -30.84
C THR A 140 5.27 -5.45 -31.83
N SER A 141 6.29 -4.66 -32.17
CA SER A 141 6.17 -3.55 -33.12
C SER A 141 5.61 -3.99 -34.49
N SER A 142 5.91 -5.21 -34.93
CA SER A 142 5.36 -5.77 -36.16
C SER A 142 3.86 -6.05 -36.07
N LYS A 143 3.35 -6.46 -34.91
CA LYS A 143 1.93 -6.74 -34.69
C LYS A 143 1.12 -5.47 -34.45
N MET A 144 1.70 -4.45 -33.82
CA MET A 144 1.03 -3.15 -33.62
C MET A 144 0.92 -2.30 -34.89
N LYS A 145 1.81 -2.52 -35.86
CA LYS A 145 1.80 -1.80 -37.15
C LYS A 145 0.90 -2.47 -38.21
N SER A 146 0.55 -3.73 -38.01
CA SER A 146 -0.35 -4.49 -38.87
C SER A 146 -1.81 -4.19 -38.54
#